data_AF-A0A151IFG3-F1
#
_entry.id   AF-A0A151IFG3-F1
#
_cell.length_a   1.000
_cell.length_b   1.000
_cell.length_c   1.000
_cell.angle_alpha   90.00
_cell.angle_beta   90.00
_cell.angle_gamma   90.00
#
_symmetry.space_group_name_H-M   'P 1'
#
loop_
_entity.id
_entity.type
_entity.pdbx_description
1 polymer ?
#
loop_
_entity_poly.entity_id
_entity_poly.type
_entity_poly.pdbx_seq_one_letter_code
_entity_poly.pdbx_strand_id
1 'polypeptide(L)'
;MRNHAPHAPLRFRAPRAAVINRLEAGNDPNIAYKPINNLGGIIKIGKDKLNKFDNTNVVYKINCKDCDMSYVGQTKRRLRTRLKEHREDLKKSNNNSVVSKHQLNCKHDIDWDNTAILDSEPVYFKRTISEMIHIKNQIHCLNLQSDTEKLPQMYFSIITNTYQDYIANSQSSF
;
A
#
# COMPACT_ATOMS: atom_id res chain seq x y z
N MET A 1 28.03 -21.32 -38.63
CA MET A 1 29.07 -21.29 -37.58
C MET A 1 28.91 -19.99 -36.80
N ARG A 2 28.41 -20.05 -35.56
CA ARG A 2 28.15 -18.85 -34.73
C ARG A 2 29.43 -18.56 -33.94
N ASN A 3 30.07 -17.42 -34.22
CA ASN A 3 31.24 -16.96 -33.48
C ASN A 3 30.79 -16.52 -32.08
N HIS A 4 31.18 -17.29 -31.05
CA HIS A 4 31.08 -16.85 -29.66
C HIS A 4 32.19 -15.83 -29.39
N ALA A 5 31.82 -14.63 -28.96
CA ALA A 5 32.78 -13.66 -28.44
C ALA A 5 33.37 -14.19 -27.11
N PRO A 6 34.68 -14.02 -26.87
CA PRO A 6 35.27 -14.46 -25.61
C PRO A 6 34.77 -13.56 -24.48
N HIS A 7 34.24 -14.17 -23.41
CA HIS A 7 33.94 -13.47 -22.16
C HIS A 7 35.23 -12.86 -21.59
N ALA A 8 35.27 -11.53 -21.48
CA ALA A 8 36.35 -10.86 -20.77
C ALA A 8 36.25 -11.18 -19.26
N PRO A 9 37.32 -11.63 -18.61
CA PRO A 9 37.30 -11.85 -17.17
C PRO A 9 37.10 -10.50 -16.46
N LEU A 10 36.28 -10.52 -15.40
CA LEU A 10 36.16 -9.39 -14.47
C LEU A 10 37.55 -9.05 -13.93
N ARG A 11 38.11 -7.92 -14.38
CA ARG A 11 39.36 -7.39 -13.83
C ARG A 11 39.12 -7.02 -12.37
N PHE A 12 39.56 -7.88 -11.45
CA PHE A 12 39.79 -7.46 -10.07
C PHE A 12 40.86 -6.37 -10.08
N ARG A 13 40.44 -5.12 -9.91
CA ARG A 13 41.35 -4.00 -9.76
C ARG A 13 41.98 -4.14 -8.38
N ALA A 14 43.23 -4.62 -8.34
CA ALA A 14 44.00 -4.61 -7.11
C ALA A 14 44.01 -3.19 -6.52
N PRO A 15 43.82 -3.03 -5.20
CA PRO A 15 43.86 -1.70 -4.60
C PRO A 15 45.21 -1.06 -4.89
N ARG A 16 45.16 0.19 -5.38
CA ARG A 16 46.34 1.04 -5.59
C ARG A 16 47.23 0.97 -4.34
N ALA A 17 48.53 0.80 -4.55
CA ALA A 17 49.60 0.61 -3.57
C ALA A 17 49.67 1.61 -2.39
N ALA A 18 48.76 2.58 -2.29
CA ALA A 18 48.71 3.59 -1.25
C ALA A 18 48.22 3.09 0.13
N VAL A 19 47.73 1.85 0.26
CA VAL A 19 47.26 1.32 1.56
C VAL A 19 48.37 0.58 2.34
N ILE A 20 49.48 0.22 1.69
CA ILE A 20 50.55 -0.58 2.32
C ILE A 20 51.51 0.29 3.17
N ASN A 21 51.55 1.62 2.98
CA ASN A 21 52.46 2.51 3.71
C ASN A 21 52.04 2.84 5.17
N ARG A 22 51.35 1.93 5.86
CA ARG A 22 50.97 2.13 7.26
C ARG A 22 51.09 0.87 8.11
N LEU A 23 52.16 0.10 7.90
CA LEU A 23 52.50 -1.07 8.73
C LEU A 23 53.88 -0.99 9.40
N GLU A 24 54.62 0.12 9.27
CA GLU A 24 55.93 0.29 9.91
C GLU A 24 55.97 1.40 10.98
N ALA A 25 54.91 1.53 11.77
CA ALA A 25 54.96 2.35 12.97
C ALA A 25 54.03 1.79 14.05
N GLY A 26 54.61 1.01 14.97
CA GLY A 26 54.03 0.67 16.26
C GLY A 26 53.03 -0.49 16.24
N ASN A 27 53.42 -1.61 16.86
CA ASN A 27 52.50 -2.65 17.32
C ASN A 27 51.53 -2.04 18.35
N ASP A 28 50.39 -1.53 17.90
CA ASP A 28 49.24 -1.28 18.75
C ASP A 28 48.30 -2.50 18.67
N PRO A 29 48.13 -3.28 19.76
CA PRO A 29 47.33 -4.50 19.75
C PRO A 29 45.82 -4.27 19.50
N ASN A 30 45.38 -3.01 19.31
CA ASN A 30 43.98 -2.63 19.10
C ASN A 30 43.60 -2.23 17.66
N ILE A 31 44.42 -2.54 16.66
CA ILE A 31 44.10 -2.24 15.26
C ILE A 31 43.22 -3.34 14.66
N ALA A 32 41.90 -3.12 14.65
CA ALA A 32 40.94 -3.97 13.94
C ALA A 32 40.71 -3.47 12.49
N TYR A 33 40.89 -4.36 11.52
CA TYR A 33 40.60 -4.08 10.11
C TYR A 33 39.08 -3.95 9.87
N LYS A 34 38.63 -2.77 9.42
CA LYS A 34 37.25 -2.56 8.94
C LYS A 34 37.22 -2.66 7.42
N PRO A 35 36.44 -3.60 6.83
CA PRO A 35 36.31 -3.66 5.38
C PRO A 35 35.64 -2.40 4.84
N ILE A 36 36.26 -1.81 3.80
CA ILE A 36 35.80 -0.59 3.11
C ILE A 36 34.39 -0.77 2.53
N ASN A 37 34.07 -2.00 2.10
CA ASN A 37 32.79 -2.36 1.51
C ASN A 37 32.01 -3.21 2.51
N ASN A 38 31.23 -2.58 3.38
CA ASN A 38 30.28 -3.32 4.21
C ASN A 38 28.96 -3.54 3.44
N LEU A 39 28.34 -4.71 3.66
CA LEU A 39 27.09 -5.07 2.98
C LEU A 39 25.96 -4.06 3.26
N GLY A 40 25.96 -3.40 4.42
CA GLY A 40 24.97 -2.37 4.75
C GLY A 40 25.07 -1.09 3.92
N GLY A 41 26.24 -0.78 3.34
CA GLY A 41 26.43 0.32 2.40
C GLY A 41 26.06 -0.05 0.96
N ILE A 42 26.19 -1.33 0.59
CA ILE A 42 25.82 -1.84 -0.74
C ILE A 42 24.31 -2.13 -0.81
N ILE A 43 23.78 -2.77 0.22
CA ILE A 43 22.38 -3.14 0.36
C ILE A 43 21.69 -2.01 1.12
N LYS A 44 21.12 -1.07 0.36
CA LYS A 44 20.28 -0.03 0.96
C LYS A 44 19.07 -0.68 1.60
N ILE A 45 18.88 -0.45 2.89
CA ILE A 45 17.72 -0.90 3.66
C ILE A 45 16.52 -0.06 3.21
N GLY A 46 15.83 -0.50 2.16
CA GLY A 46 14.64 0.13 1.64
C GLY A 46 13.91 -0.88 0.77
N LYS A 47 12.65 -1.17 1.10
CA LYS A 47 11.81 -1.98 0.20
C LYS A 47 11.59 -1.19 -1.09
N ASP A 48 11.60 -1.88 -2.22
CA ASP A 48 11.18 -1.28 -3.47
C ASP A 48 9.77 -0.69 -3.31
N LYS A 49 9.59 0.55 -3.75
CA LYS A 49 8.27 1.20 -3.73
C LYS A 49 7.39 0.43 -4.71
N LEU A 50 6.35 -0.22 -4.19
CA LEU A 50 5.34 -0.87 -5.02
C LEU A 50 4.46 0.19 -5.69
N ASN A 51 4.04 -0.09 -6.92
CA ASN A 51 2.98 0.68 -7.54
C ASN A 51 1.71 0.56 -6.71
N LYS A 52 0.89 1.62 -6.71
CA LYS A 52 -0.36 1.72 -5.95
C LYS A 52 -1.21 0.44 -6.03
N PHE A 53 -1.46 -0.05 -7.24
CA PHE A 53 -2.31 -1.22 -7.48
C PHE A 53 -1.67 -2.59 -7.20
N ASP A 54 -0.37 -2.63 -6.88
CA ASP A 54 0.34 -3.86 -6.47
C ASP A 54 0.34 -4.09 -4.97
N ASN A 55 -0.11 -3.11 -4.18
CA ASN A 55 -0.21 -3.27 -2.74
C ASN A 55 -1.22 -4.36 -2.37
N THR A 56 -0.91 -5.08 -1.30
CA THR A 56 -1.71 -6.14 -0.68
C THR A 56 -2.08 -5.74 0.74
N ASN A 57 -3.07 -6.40 1.33
CA ASN A 57 -3.51 -6.13 2.70
C ASN A 57 -3.97 -4.69 2.93
N VAL A 58 -4.66 -4.12 1.95
CA VAL A 58 -5.11 -2.72 1.96
C VAL A 58 -6.59 -2.58 2.23
N VAL A 59 -6.96 -1.47 2.85
CA VAL A 59 -8.31 -0.90 2.82
C VAL A 59 -8.33 0.15 1.71
N TYR A 60 -9.30 0.08 0.82
CA TYR A 60 -9.39 0.93 -0.35
C TYR A 60 -10.78 1.56 -0.47
N LYS A 61 -10.84 2.69 -1.18
CA LYS A 61 -12.05 3.45 -1.49
C LYS A 61 -12.20 3.62 -2.98
N ILE A 62 -13.38 3.34 -3.51
CA ILE A 62 -13.77 3.65 -4.88
C ILE A 62 -14.95 4.61 -4.87
N ASN A 63 -14.92 5.58 -5.77
CA ASN A 63 -15.97 6.58 -5.90
C ASN A 63 -16.86 6.26 -7.10
N CYS A 64 -18.12 6.67 -7.02
CA CYS A 64 -18.93 6.88 -8.22
C CYS A 64 -18.43 8.13 -8.96
N LYS A 65 -18.49 8.14 -10.28
CA LYS A 65 -18.15 9.33 -11.09
C LYS A 65 -19.31 10.32 -11.19
N ASP A 66 -20.53 9.82 -11.10
CA ASP A 66 -21.76 10.59 -11.37
C ASP A 66 -22.48 11.04 -10.09
N CYS A 67 -22.04 10.60 -8.91
CA CYS A 67 -22.56 11.08 -7.63
C CYS A 67 -21.53 10.95 -6.49
N ASP A 68 -21.83 11.57 -5.35
CA ASP A 68 -20.92 11.62 -4.19
C ASP A 68 -20.82 10.31 -3.40
N MET A 69 -21.43 9.23 -3.87
CA MET A 69 -21.40 7.94 -3.20
C MET A 69 -20.07 7.22 -3.41
N SER A 70 -19.62 6.52 -2.38
CA SER A 70 -18.38 5.74 -2.42
C SER A 70 -18.52 4.39 -1.73
N TYR A 71 -17.70 3.43 -2.14
CA TYR A 71 -17.58 2.11 -1.52
C TYR A 71 -16.20 1.96 -0.89
N VAL A 72 -16.16 1.46 0.34
CA VAL A 72 -14.92 1.09 1.03
C VAL A 72 -14.88 -0.43 1.16
N GLY A 73 -13.74 -1.03 0.83
CA GLY A 73 -13.53 -2.45 1.01
C GLY A 73 -12.10 -2.78 1.41
N GLN A 74 -11.88 -4.00 1.91
CA GLN A 74 -10.53 -4.53 2.13
C GLN A 74 -10.12 -5.59 1.10
N THR A 75 -8.82 -5.85 1.01
CA THR A 75 -8.29 -7.02 0.31
C THR A 75 -6.97 -7.51 0.90
N LYS A 76 -6.84 -8.84 1.08
CA LYS A 76 -5.55 -9.50 1.33
C LYS A 76 -4.71 -9.63 0.05
N ARG A 77 -5.37 -9.68 -1.11
CA ARG A 77 -4.74 -9.85 -2.43
C ARG A 77 -4.26 -8.50 -2.97
N ARG A 78 -3.60 -8.51 -4.14
CA ARG A 78 -3.24 -7.25 -4.82
C ARG A 78 -4.49 -6.45 -5.15
N LEU A 79 -4.44 -5.14 -4.94
CA LEU A 79 -5.56 -4.25 -5.21
C LEU A 79 -6.07 -4.40 -6.64
N ARG A 80 -5.19 -4.46 -7.64
CA ARG A 80 -5.56 -4.70 -9.06
C ARG A 80 -6.46 -5.92 -9.25
N THR A 81 -6.20 -7.00 -8.51
CA THR A 81 -6.95 -8.26 -8.65
C THR A 81 -8.35 -8.09 -8.09
N ARG A 82 -8.48 -7.43 -6.93
CA ARG A 82 -9.78 -7.16 -6.30
C ARG A 82 -10.66 -6.25 -7.17
N LEU A 83 -10.07 -5.21 -7.75
CA LEU A 83 -10.78 -4.30 -8.66
C LEU A 83 -11.24 -5.02 -9.93
N LYS A 84 -10.38 -5.89 -10.49
CA LYS A 84 -10.76 -6.72 -11.64
C LYS A 84 -11.97 -7.59 -11.32
N GLU A 85 -11.99 -8.27 -10.17
CA GLU A 85 -13.14 -9.09 -9.76
C GLU A 85 -14.43 -8.28 -9.66
N HIS A 86 -14.38 -7.09 -9.06
CA HIS A 86 -15.55 -6.20 -9.03
C HIS A 86 -16.04 -5.82 -10.43
N ARG A 87 -15.13 -5.53 -11.36
CA ARG A 87 -15.50 -5.22 -12.76
C ARG A 87 -16.09 -6.44 -13.49
N GLU A 88 -15.57 -7.64 -13.23
CA GLU A 88 -16.11 -8.86 -13.84
C GLU A 88 -17.47 -9.24 -13.23
N ASP A 89 -17.72 -8.93 -11.96
CA ASP A 89 -19.02 -9.17 -11.32
C ASP A 89 -20.16 -8.39 -11.98
N LEU A 90 -19.87 -7.22 -12.58
CA LEU A 90 -20.84 -6.43 -13.38
C LEU A 90 -21.34 -7.15 -14.64
N LYS A 91 -20.52 -8.05 -15.19
CA LYS A 91 -20.85 -8.76 -16.43
C LYS A 91 -21.68 -10.01 -16.17
N LYS A 92 -21.78 -10.44 -14.91
CA LYS A 92 -22.52 -11.63 -14.53
C LYS A 92 -24.01 -11.29 -14.42
N SER A 93 -24.89 -12.24 -14.73
CA SER A 93 -26.33 -12.08 -14.53
C SER A 93 -26.70 -11.84 -13.06
N ASN A 94 -25.89 -12.38 -12.14
CA ASN A 94 -26.15 -12.41 -10.71
C ASN A 94 -25.34 -11.30 -10.00
N ASN A 95 -25.55 -10.04 -10.40
CA ASN A 95 -24.85 -8.84 -9.93
C ASN A 95 -24.95 -8.63 -8.41
N ASN A 96 -24.12 -9.35 -7.65
CA ASN A 96 -24.28 -9.48 -6.21
C ASN A 96 -23.60 -8.37 -5.41
N SER A 97 -22.61 -7.69 -5.97
CA SER A 97 -21.88 -6.64 -5.25
C SER A 97 -22.69 -5.34 -5.14
N VAL A 98 -22.59 -4.63 -4.01
CA VAL A 98 -23.27 -3.33 -3.81
C VAL A 98 -22.85 -2.30 -4.86
N VAL A 99 -21.59 -2.32 -5.26
CA VAL A 99 -21.03 -1.47 -6.32
C VAL A 99 -21.73 -1.76 -7.66
N SER A 100 -21.90 -3.05 -7.99
CA SER A 100 -22.57 -3.48 -9.21
C SER A 100 -24.04 -3.08 -9.23
N LYS A 101 -24.73 -3.24 -8.10
CA LYS A 101 -26.14 -2.84 -7.97
C LYS A 101 -26.30 -1.32 -8.14
N HIS A 102 -25.41 -0.53 -7.53
CA HIS A 102 -25.43 0.93 -7.71
C HIS A 102 -25.25 1.34 -9.16
N GLN A 103 -24.20 0.83 -9.81
CA GLN A 103 -23.91 1.11 -11.21
C GLN A 103 -25.10 0.76 -12.13
N LEU A 104 -25.76 -0.38 -11.92
CA LEU A 104 -26.90 -0.80 -12.75
C LEU A 104 -28.18 -0.02 -12.46
N ASN A 105 -28.53 0.15 -11.19
CA ASN A 105 -29.78 0.80 -10.79
C ASN A 105 -29.76 2.29 -11.09
N CYS A 106 -28.62 2.95 -10.89
CA CYS A 106 -28.45 4.38 -11.10
C CYS A 106 -27.91 4.71 -12.51
N LYS A 107 -27.46 3.70 -13.28
CA LYS A 107 -26.78 3.89 -14.58
C LYS A 107 -25.54 4.78 -14.49
N HIS A 108 -24.81 4.67 -13.38
CA HIS A 108 -23.59 5.44 -13.12
C HIS A 108 -22.32 4.66 -13.49
N ASP A 109 -21.23 5.36 -13.75
CA ASP A 109 -19.90 4.80 -13.89
C ASP A 109 -19.09 4.89 -12.58
N ILE A 110 -18.22 3.92 -12.39
CA ILE A 110 -17.38 3.81 -11.18
C ILE A 110 -15.96 4.28 -11.52
N ASP A 111 -15.37 5.08 -10.64
CA ASP A 111 -14.00 5.55 -10.78
C ASP A 111 -12.98 4.53 -10.28
N TRP A 112 -12.74 3.53 -11.11
CA TRP A 112 -11.79 2.48 -10.81
C TRP A 112 -10.33 2.93 -10.84
N ASP A 113 -10.00 3.93 -11.67
CA ASP A 113 -8.61 4.33 -11.91
C ASP A 113 -8.11 5.28 -10.81
N ASN A 114 -9.02 6.05 -10.20
CA ASN A 114 -8.71 6.87 -9.03
C ASN A 114 -9.00 6.20 -7.69
N THR A 115 -9.12 4.86 -7.64
CA THR A 115 -9.25 4.08 -6.39
C THR A 115 -8.23 4.54 -5.35
N ALA A 116 -8.64 5.00 -4.16
CA ALA A 116 -7.72 5.41 -3.10
C ALA A 116 -7.35 4.22 -2.19
N ILE A 117 -6.12 4.19 -1.66
CA ILE A 117 -5.75 3.34 -0.52
C ILE A 117 -5.91 4.19 0.72
N LEU A 118 -6.75 3.74 1.65
CA LEU A 118 -7.01 4.45 2.91
C LEU A 118 -6.09 3.97 4.03
N ASP A 119 -5.77 2.67 4.05
CA ASP A 119 -4.91 2.05 5.05
C ASP A 119 -4.25 0.75 4.52
N SER A 120 -3.19 0.30 5.17
CA SER A 120 -2.46 -0.94 4.88
C SER A 120 -2.14 -1.68 6.16
N GLU A 121 -2.87 -2.78 6.41
CA GLU A 121 -2.77 -3.55 7.66
C GLU A 121 -2.70 -5.05 7.34
N PRO A 122 -1.56 -5.74 7.55
CA PRO A 122 -1.42 -7.16 7.25
C PRO A 122 -2.32 -8.07 8.10
N VAL A 123 -2.59 -7.70 9.36
CA VAL A 123 -3.40 -8.49 10.28
C VAL A 123 -4.87 -8.37 9.93
N TYR A 124 -5.51 -9.49 9.56
CA TYR A 124 -6.90 -9.50 9.10
C TYR A 124 -7.87 -8.81 10.06
N PHE A 125 -7.81 -9.15 11.36
CA PHE A 125 -8.72 -8.57 12.35
C PHE A 125 -8.59 -7.05 12.45
N LYS A 126 -7.36 -6.54 12.50
CA LYS A 126 -7.09 -5.09 12.53
C LYS A 126 -7.54 -4.42 11.24
N ARG A 127 -7.31 -5.06 10.08
CA ARG A 127 -7.76 -4.55 8.78
C ARG A 127 -9.28 -4.50 8.67
N THR A 128 -9.99 -5.46 9.26
CA THR A 128 -11.46 -5.45 9.35
C THR A 128 -11.94 -4.29 10.22
N ILE A 129 -11.30 -4.01 11.35
CA ILE A 129 -11.63 -2.84 12.17
C ILE A 129 -11.36 -1.55 11.40
N SER A 130 -10.21 -1.45 10.72
CA SER A 130 -9.84 -0.29 9.89
C SER A 130 -10.87 -0.05 8.77
N GLU A 131 -11.29 -1.11 8.07
CA GLU A 131 -12.37 -1.05 7.07
C GLU A 131 -13.66 -0.49 7.69
N MET A 132 -14.10 -0.99 8.85
CA MET A 132 -15.31 -0.52 9.52
C MET A 132 -15.23 0.97 9.93
N ILE A 133 -14.09 1.40 10.46
CA ILE A 133 -13.83 2.82 10.80
C ILE A 133 -13.95 3.68 9.53
N HIS A 134 -13.29 3.27 8.45
CA HIS A 134 -13.34 4.01 7.20
C HIS A 134 -14.75 4.04 6.57
N ILE A 135 -15.54 2.97 6.71
CA ILE A 135 -16.96 2.96 6.31
C ILE A 135 -17.76 3.97 7.13
N LYS A 136 -17.58 3.99 8.46
CA LYS A 136 -18.31 4.90 9.37
C LYS A 136 -17.95 6.36 9.17
N ASN A 137 -16.74 6.64 8.70
CA ASN A 137 -16.29 8.00 8.37
C ASN A 137 -16.76 8.48 6.99
N GLN A 138 -17.50 7.67 6.22
CA GLN A 138 -18.09 8.14 4.97
C GLN A 138 -19.41 8.87 5.22
N ILE A 139 -19.59 10.02 4.56
CA ILE A 139 -20.86 10.76 4.55
C ILE A 139 -21.87 10.06 3.63
N HIS A 140 -21.45 9.67 2.43
CA HIS A 140 -22.26 8.98 1.42
C HIS A 140 -21.63 7.65 1.05
N CYS A 141 -22.12 6.57 1.69
CA CYS A 141 -21.53 5.24 1.62
C CYS A 141 -22.45 4.25 0.90
N LEU A 142 -21.86 3.40 0.05
CA LEU A 142 -22.52 2.29 -0.64
C LEU A 142 -22.52 1.00 0.18
N ASN A 143 -21.67 0.90 1.21
CA ASN A 143 -21.58 -0.27 2.07
C ASN A 143 -22.89 -0.55 2.80
N LEU A 144 -23.12 -1.81 3.17
CA LEU A 144 -24.27 -2.21 3.96
C LEU A 144 -24.01 -1.93 5.45
N GLN A 145 -25.07 -1.67 6.22
CA GLN A 145 -24.92 -1.50 7.68
C GLN A 145 -24.30 -2.74 8.34
N SER A 146 -24.62 -3.92 7.81
CA SER A 146 -24.07 -5.21 8.24
C SER A 146 -22.56 -5.33 8.09
N ASP A 147 -21.94 -4.55 7.19
CA ASP A 147 -20.48 -4.50 7.03
C ASP A 147 -19.78 -3.95 8.29
N THR A 148 -20.52 -3.29 9.19
CA THR A 148 -19.99 -2.65 10.41
C THR A 148 -20.51 -3.23 11.72
N GLU A 149 -21.33 -4.28 11.69
CA GLU A 149 -21.99 -4.84 12.88
C GLU A 149 -21.02 -5.35 13.95
N LYS A 150 -19.82 -5.80 13.54
CA LYS A 150 -18.82 -6.33 14.48
C LYS A 150 -18.06 -5.25 15.24
N LEU A 151 -18.25 -3.98 14.89
CA LEU A 151 -17.64 -2.87 15.61
C LEU A 151 -18.55 -2.51 16.80
N PRO A 152 -18.08 -2.63 18.06
CA PRO A 152 -18.92 -2.37 19.21
C PRO A 152 -19.42 -0.91 19.24
N GLN A 153 -20.70 -0.72 19.55
CA GLN A 153 -21.37 0.58 19.57
C GLN A 153 -20.63 1.64 20.42
N MET A 154 -19.96 1.21 21.50
CA MET A 154 -19.19 2.09 22.39
C MET A 154 -18.09 2.87 21.68
N TYR A 155 -17.57 2.37 20.56
CA TYR A 155 -16.54 3.07 19.77
C TYR A 155 -17.13 4.10 18.81
N PHE A 156 -18.44 4.08 18.54
CA PHE A 156 -19.04 4.93 17.51
C PHE A 156 -18.91 6.41 17.86
N SER A 157 -19.13 6.78 19.13
CA SER A 157 -18.99 8.17 19.60
C SER A 157 -17.56 8.70 19.41
N ILE A 158 -16.56 7.89 19.74
CA ILE A 158 -15.14 8.25 19.57
C ILE A 158 -14.82 8.44 18.08
N ILE A 159 -15.26 7.51 17.23
CA ILE A 159 -15.01 7.56 15.79
C ILE A 159 -15.71 8.75 15.13
N THR A 160 -16.98 9.02 15.47
CA THR A 160 -17.71 10.14 14.88
C THR A 160 -17.16 11.48 15.35
N ASN A 161 -16.88 11.65 16.64
CA ASN A 161 -16.34 12.91 17.17
C ASN A 161 -14.99 13.25 16.53
N THR A 162 -14.06 12.27 16.47
CA THR A 162 -12.75 12.48 15.84
C THR A 162 -12.85 12.87 14.36
N TYR A 163 -13.84 12.34 13.64
CA TYR A 163 -14.10 12.72 12.24
C TYR A 163 -14.68 14.14 12.13
N GLN A 164 -15.65 14.50 12.98
CA GLN A 164 -16.21 15.87 12.99
C GLN A 164 -15.13 16.91 13.34
N ASP A 165 -14.29 16.60 14.33
CA ASP A 165 -13.15 17.43 14.71
C ASP A 165 -12.18 17.61 13.53
N TYR A 166 -11.88 16.54 12.78
CA TYR A 166 -11.05 16.62 11.58
C TYR A 166 -11.65 17.55 10.52
N ILE A 167 -12.95 17.43 10.23
CA ILE A 167 -13.63 18.28 9.23
C ILE A 167 -13.63 19.75 9.66
N ALA A 168 -13.95 20.03 10.93
CA ALA A 168 -13.96 21.38 11.48
C ALA A 168 -12.58 22.07 11.39
N ASN A 169 -11.50 21.32 11.65
CA ASN A 169 -10.13 21.81 11.56
C ASN A 169 -9.63 21.94 10.10
N SER A 170 -10.18 21.16 9.16
CA SER A 170 -9.83 21.23 7.73
C SER A 170 -10.45 22.42 7.01
N GLN A 171 -11.58 22.95 7.51
CA GLN A 171 -12.27 24.11 6.93
C GLN A 171 -11.85 25.45 7.54
N SER A 172 -11.18 25.46 8.69
CA SER A 172 -10.68 26.66 9.37
C SER A 172 -9.25 27.07 8.94
N SER A 173 -8.70 26.41 7.90
CA SER A 173 -7.37 26.68 7.34
C SER A 173 -7.40 27.52 6.05
N PHE A 174 -8.51 28.21 5.76
CA PHE A 174 -8.66 29.16 4.64
C PHE A 174 -9.10 30.53 5.14
#